data_AF-A0A1E7RSW9-F1
#
_entry.id   AF-A0A1E7RSW9-F1
#
_cell.length_a   1.000
_cell.length_b   1.000
_cell.length_c   1.000
_cell.angle_alpha   90.00
_cell.angle_beta   90.00
_cell.angle_gamma   90.00
#
_symmetry.space_group_name_H-M   'P 1'
#
loop_
_entity.id
_entity.type
_entity.pdbx_description
1 polymer ?
#
loop_
_entity_poly.entity_id
_entity_poly.type
_entity_poly.pdbx_seq_one_letter_code
_entity_poly.pdbx_strand_id
1 'polypeptide(L)' 'MSFRQFPATDANGDDYVVIEFKDELAATANTAADPHVRYELADGRHLVRDGRTFRTSGGELTLTT' A
#
# COMPACT_ATOMS: atom_id res chain seq x y z
N MET A 1 -12.79 5.84 -9.81
CA MET A 1 -11.51 5.66 -9.06
C MET A 1 -11.87 5.67 -7.58
N SER A 2 -11.50 4.62 -6.85
CA SER A 2 -11.78 4.50 -5.41
C SER A 2 -10.47 4.43 -4.63
N PHE A 3 -10.51 4.84 -3.36
CA PHE A 3 -9.38 4.68 -2.46
C PHE A 3 -9.86 4.21 -1.09
N ARG A 4 -8.98 3.49 -0.38
CA ARG A 4 -9.21 3.06 1.00
C ARG A 4 -7.96 3.29 1.83
N GLN A 5 -8.17 3.64 3.09
CA GLN A 5 -7.11 3.85 4.06
C GLN A 5 -7.16 2.75 5.10
N PHE A 6 -5.99 2.30 5.56
CA PHE A 6 -5.89 1.34 6.64
C PHE A 6 -4.67 1.65 7.52
N PRO A 7 -4.78 1.39 8.83
CA PRO A 7 -3.65 1.54 9.74
C PRO A 7 -2.60 0.48 9.44
N ALA A 8 -1.34 0.84 9.59
CA ALA A 8 -0.20 -0.04 9.54
C ALA A 8 0.83 0.39 10.58
N THR A 9 1.67 -0.52 11.02
CA THR A 9 2.76 -0.25 11.96
C THR A 9 4.10 -0.63 11.36
N ASP A 10 5.14 0.13 11.69
CA ASP A 10 6.51 -0.26 11.32
C ASP A 10 7.13 -1.26 12.31
N ALA A 11 8.39 -1.61 12.09
CA ALA A 11 9.13 -2.51 12.98
C ALA A 11 9.43 -1.92 14.37
N ASN A 12 9.34 -0.59 14.53
CA ASN A 12 9.53 0.12 15.79
C ASN A 12 8.22 0.26 16.59
N GLY A 13 7.08 -0.01 15.95
CA GLY A 13 5.74 0.16 16.53
C GLY A 13 5.14 1.54 16.28
N ASP A 14 5.71 2.33 15.36
CA ASP A 14 5.17 3.62 14.97
C ASP A 14 3.96 3.42 14.04
N ASP A 15 2.90 4.21 14.26
CA ASP A 15 1.65 4.13 13.50
C ASP A 15 1.75 4.91 12.18
N TYR A 16 1.32 4.28 11.10
CA TYR A 16 1.23 4.83 9.76
C TYR A 16 -0.15 4.58 9.16
N VAL A 17 -0.49 5.41 8.18
CA VAL A 17 -1.69 5.23 7.35
C VAL A 17 -1.25 4.90 5.94
N VAL A 18 -1.61 3.70 5.49
CA VAL A 18 -1.44 3.27 4.10
C VAL A 18 -2.73 3.56 3.35
N ILE A 19 -2.59 4.17 2.18
CA ILE A 19 -3.66 4.52 1.26
C ILE A 19 -3.52 3.62 0.05
N GLU A 20 -4.54 2.81 -0.22
CA GLU A 20 -4.65 2.04 -1.45
C GLU A 20 -5.57 2.78 -2.41
N PHE A 21 -5.08 3.08 -3.60
CA PHE A 21 -5.87 3.61 -4.70
C PHE A 21 -6.13 2.51 -5.72
N LYS A 22 -7.40 2.40 -6.14
CA LYS A 22 -7.90 1.42 -7.11
C LYS A 22 -8.58 2.14 -8.27
N ASP A 23 -8.12 1.88 -9.48
CA ASP A 23 -8.86 2.27 -10.67
C ASP A 23 -9.97 1.24 -10.95
N GLU A 24 -11.22 1.71 -11.03
CA GLU A 24 -12.42 0.83 -11.17
C GLU A 24 -12.52 0.10 -12.51
N LEU A 25 -11.65 0.42 -13.48
CA LEU A 25 -11.69 -0.15 -14.83
C LEU A 25 -11.17 -1.59 -14.94
N ALA A 26 -10.59 -2.16 -13.87
CA ALA A 26 -9.86 -3.43 -13.93
C ALA A 26 -10.28 -4.45 -12.85
N ALA A 27 -11.56 -4.56 -12.52
CA ALA A 27 -12.07 -5.51 -11.52
C ALA A 27 -11.91 -7.01 -11.87
N THR A 28 -11.10 -7.40 -12.87
CA THR A 28 -11.00 -8.77 -13.41
C THR A 28 -9.67 -9.49 -13.16
N ALA A 29 -8.64 -8.88 -12.57
CA ALA A 29 -7.36 -9.57 -12.34
C ALA A 29 -7.09 -9.83 -10.85
N ASN A 30 -7.49 -11.02 -10.38
CA ASN A 30 -7.22 -11.53 -9.03
C ASN A 30 -5.76 -11.99 -8.86
N THR A 31 -4.78 -11.19 -9.29
CA THR A 31 -3.35 -11.50 -9.20
C THR A 31 -2.65 -10.37 -8.44
N ALA A 32 -1.71 -10.74 -7.57
CA ALA A 32 -1.11 -9.89 -6.52
C ALA A 32 -0.42 -8.58 -6.97
N ALA A 33 -0.38 -8.31 -8.27
CA ALA A 33 0.08 -7.06 -8.87
C ALA A 33 -0.91 -6.67 -9.97
N ASP A 34 -2.10 -6.25 -9.56
CA ASP A 34 -3.02 -5.59 -10.49
C ASP A 34 -2.38 -4.24 -10.86
N PRO A 35 -2.10 -3.95 -12.15
CA PRO A 35 -1.45 -2.71 -12.58
C PRO A 35 -2.27 -1.45 -12.25
N HIS A 36 -3.49 -1.63 -11.72
CA HIS A 36 -4.42 -0.57 -11.35
C HIS A 36 -4.52 -0.32 -9.84
N VAL A 37 -3.67 -0.98 -9.03
CA VAL A 37 -3.60 -0.78 -7.57
C VAL A 37 -2.26 -0.14 -7.21
N ARG A 38 -2.30 1.06 -6.62
CA ARG A 38 -1.11 1.72 -6.05
C ARG A 38 -1.30 1.95 -4.56
N TYR A 39 -0.21 1.84 -3.81
CA TYR A 39 -0.18 2.08 -2.38
C TYR A 39 0.72 3.27 -2.09
N GLU A 40 0.27 4.14 -1.20
CA GLU A 40 1.02 5.32 -0.78
C GLU A 40 0.81 5.55 0.72
N LEU A 41 1.75 6.24 1.35
CA LEU A 41 1.56 6.76 2.69
C LEU A 41 0.78 8.06 2.67
N ALA A 42 0.25 8.46 3.83
CA ALA A 42 -0.38 9.77 4.00
C ALA A 42 0.56 10.96 3.69
N ASP A 43 1.87 10.74 3.74
CA ASP A 43 2.91 11.72 3.35
C ASP A 43 3.21 11.72 1.84
N GLY A 44 2.56 10.86 1.06
CA GLY A 44 2.72 10.74 -0.39
C GLY A 44 3.83 9.78 -0.85
N ARG A 45 4.56 9.13 0.06
CA ARG A 45 5.57 8.13 -0.33
C ARG A 45 4.92 6.89 -0.91
N HIS A 46 5.41 6.44 -2.07
CA HIS A 46 4.95 5.22 -2.71
C HIS A 46 5.40 3.96 -1.96
N LEU A 47 4.49 2.99 -1.88
CA LEU A 47 4.67 1.70 -1.23
C LEU A 47 4.49 0.57 -2.25
N VAL A 48 5.33 -0.45 -2.11
CA VAL A 48 5.24 -1.74 -2.77
C VAL A 48 4.66 -2.73 -1.78
N ARG A 49 3.55 -3.38 -2.15
CA ARG A 49 2.95 -4.43 -1.33
C ARG A 49 3.67 -5.75 -1.58
N ASP A 50 4.20 -6.35 -0.52
CA ASP A 50 4.79 -7.69 -0.50
C ASP A 50 3.99 -8.57 0.47
N GLY A 51 2.95 -9.22 -0.07
CA GLY A 51 2.02 -10.05 0.68
C GLY A 51 1.22 -9.26 1.73
N ARG A 52 1.60 -9.39 3.01
CA ARG A 52 1.00 -8.67 4.15
C ARG A 52 1.83 -7.46 4.61
N THR A 53 2.95 -7.20 3.94
CA THR A 53 3.83 -6.09 4.25
C THR A 53 3.81 -5.04 3.15
N PHE A 54 4.10 -3.80 3.51
CA PHE A 54 4.24 -2.68 2.59
C PHE A 54 5.63 -2.09 2.77
N ARG A 55 6.35 -1.87 1.67
CA ARG A 55 7.71 -1.33 1.71
C ARG A 55 7.82 -0.09 0.85
N THR A 56 8.49 0.95 1.32
CA THR A 56 8.84 2.08 0.45
C THR A 56 9.75 1.62 -0.68
N SER A 57 9.70 2.26 -1.85
CA SER A 57 10.56 1.92 -3.00
C SER A 57 12.06 1.94 -2.68
N GLY A 58 12.48 2.81 -1.74
CA GLY A 58 13.86 2.88 -1.25
C GLY A 58 14.22 1.82 -0.20
N GLY A 59 13.28 0.99 0.25
CA GLY A 59 13.50 -0.04 1.27
C GLY A 59 13.70 0.47 2.71
N GLU A 60 13.64 1.78 2.93
CA GLU A 60 13.89 2.43 4.23
C GLU A 60 12.82 2.11 5.28
N LEU A 61 11.58 1.90 4.83
CA LEU A 61 10.44 1.66 5.71
C LEU A 61 9.69 0.41 5.28
N THR A 62 9.42 -0.47 6.26
CA THR A 62 8.57 -1.64 6.12
C THR A 62 7.43 -1.55 7.12
N LEU A 63 6.21 -1.73 6.63
CA LEU A 63 4.97 -1.62 7.39
C LEU A 63 4.20 -2.92 7.33
N THR A 64 3.50 -3.22 8.42
CA THR A 64 2.62 -4.38 8.58
C THR A 64 1.22 -3.93 8.97
N THR A 65 0.22 -4.57 8.40
CA THR A 65 -1.21 -4.37 8.72
C THR A 65 -1.79 -5.54 9.50
#